data_AF-A0A268T9X3-F1
#
_entry.id   AF-A0A268T9X3-F1
#
_cell.length_a   1.000
_cell.length_b   1.000
_cell.length_c   1.000
_cell.angle_alpha   90.00
_cell.angle_beta   90.00
_cell.angle_gamma   90.00
#
_symmetry.space_group_name_H-M   'P 1'
#
loop_
_entity.id
_entity.type
_entity.pdbx_description
1 polymer ?
#
loop_
_entity_poly.entity_id
_entity_poly.type
_entity_poly.pdbx_seq_one_letter_code
_entity_poly.pdbx_strand_id
1 'polypeptide(L)'
;MKHIPYNFEIMKLYLKNHGYSPAELDIMEDEKIFNLYKTINHKMIYDFQITLCQNNSFPAEQVKDYDLENQLKSKLSKIGKNFSKIYGLIDEYIDHYDYQEFLEILCMHLDTIPSSKIAKILKVKYRQLQQVWLEKIEQRFQVLPIEERIPLIRYYEKNQDNLAVLKRVYDESKDPAYIEKIKKISEVKLDVIKVFMPSLMEENYKAYYDETPEKLELISRILALTNAYSKKYLKELSISKLKILEDEIIRQNKQEAQDKKLFQKYTKAFSKSMASADDNEFSKVCIEAVAELNSEQLQMVVSFLAGKNKFFLNKFNTTIKNYQNISKIKISE
;
A
#
# COMPACT_ATOMS: atom_id res chain seq x y z
N MET A 1 -34.59 35.01 -27.85
CA MET A 1 -35.06 34.38 -26.60
C MET A 1 -36.23 35.19 -26.08
N LYS A 2 -37.39 34.57 -25.84
CA LYS A 2 -38.58 35.28 -25.33
C LYS A 2 -38.29 35.78 -23.92
N HIS A 3 -38.26 37.10 -23.71
CA HIS A 3 -38.26 37.71 -22.39
C HIS A 3 -39.53 37.26 -21.68
N ILE A 4 -39.40 36.45 -20.63
CA ILE A 4 -40.50 36.26 -19.67
C ILE A 4 -40.61 37.61 -18.94
N PRO A 5 -41.73 38.35 -19.05
CA PRO A 5 -41.86 39.60 -18.33
C PRO A 5 -41.95 39.28 -16.84
N TYR A 6 -40.97 39.75 -16.07
CA TYR A 6 -41.00 39.63 -14.62
C TYR A 6 -42.20 40.39 -14.08
N ASN A 7 -42.98 39.77 -13.19
CA ASN A 7 -44.13 40.42 -12.57
C ASN A 7 -43.67 41.23 -11.34
N PHE A 8 -43.30 42.48 -11.59
CA PHE A 8 -42.77 43.40 -10.57
C PHE A 8 -43.77 43.74 -9.47
N GLU A 9 -45.08 43.69 -9.75
CA GLU A 9 -46.13 43.89 -8.74
C GLU A 9 -46.08 42.81 -7.65
N ILE A 10 -45.84 41.56 -8.03
CA ILE A 10 -45.69 40.45 -7.07
C ILE A 10 -44.39 40.62 -6.27
N MET A 11 -43.30 41.08 -6.90
CA MET A 11 -42.03 41.32 -6.22
C MET A 11 -42.14 42.47 -5.21
N LYS A 12 -42.78 43.58 -5.57
CA LYS A 12 -43.07 44.70 -4.65
C LYS A 12 -43.96 44.26 -3.49
N LEU A 13 -44.98 43.45 -3.75
CA LEU A 13 -45.86 42.91 -2.70
C LEU A 13 -45.09 42.02 -1.71
N TYR A 14 -44.18 41.18 -2.22
CA TYR A 14 -43.29 40.36 -1.39
C TYR A 14 -42.36 41.24 -0.54
N LEU A 15 -41.71 42.24 -1.13
CA LEU A 15 -40.83 43.17 -0.41
C LEU A 15 -41.57 43.96 0.68
N LYS A 16 -42.82 44.37 0.42
CA LYS A 16 -43.68 45.01 1.42
C LYS A 16 -43.93 44.11 2.63
N ASN A 17 -44.16 42.81 2.40
CA ASN A 17 -44.33 41.83 3.47
C ASN A 17 -43.03 41.58 4.26
N HIS A 18 -41.88 42.03 3.75
CA HIS A 18 -40.57 41.97 4.40
C HIS A 18 -40.09 43.32 4.95
N GLY A 19 -41.00 44.29 5.14
CA GLY A 19 -40.75 45.51 5.91
C GLY A 19 -40.33 46.74 5.10
N TYR A 20 -40.33 46.66 3.77
CA TYR A 20 -40.08 47.83 2.91
C TYR A 20 -41.35 48.68 2.75
N SER A 21 -41.20 50.00 2.79
CA SER A 21 -42.37 50.88 2.68
C SER A 21 -42.85 50.98 1.21
N PRO A 22 -44.16 51.10 0.97
CA PRO A 22 -44.70 51.24 -0.38
C PRO A 22 -44.13 52.46 -1.13
N ALA A 23 -43.89 53.56 -0.41
CA ALA A 23 -43.31 54.77 -0.97
C ALA A 23 -41.86 54.57 -1.47
N GLU A 24 -41.07 53.74 -0.80
CA GLU A 24 -39.70 53.41 -1.24
C GLU A 24 -39.71 52.49 -2.46
N LEU A 25 -40.66 51.54 -2.52
CA LEU A 25 -40.74 50.55 -3.60
C LEU A 25 -41.28 51.13 -4.93
N ASP A 26 -42.09 52.19 -4.87
CA ASP A 26 -42.66 52.81 -6.08
C ASP A 26 -41.71 53.80 -6.76
N ILE A 27 -40.68 54.27 -6.06
CA ILE A 27 -39.65 55.18 -6.60
C ILE A 27 -38.44 54.39 -7.13
N MET A 28 -38.31 53.11 -6.77
CA MET A 28 -37.19 52.27 -7.20
C MET A 28 -37.33 51.80 -8.64
N GLU A 29 -36.22 51.83 -9.38
CA GLU A 29 -36.12 51.22 -10.70
C GLU A 29 -36.27 49.70 -10.62
N ASP A 30 -36.90 49.10 -11.64
CA ASP A 30 -37.21 47.67 -11.72
C ASP A 30 -35.99 46.77 -11.48
N GLU A 31 -34.79 47.17 -11.95
CA GLU A 31 -33.54 46.42 -11.73
C GLU A 31 -33.15 46.38 -10.24
N LYS A 32 -33.38 47.48 -9.51
CA LYS A 32 -33.14 47.52 -8.06
C LYS A 32 -34.16 46.69 -7.30
N ILE A 33 -35.43 46.73 -7.72
CA ILE A 33 -36.49 45.90 -7.13
C ILE A 33 -36.16 44.41 -7.32
N PHE A 34 -35.72 44.02 -8.51
CA PHE A 34 -35.32 42.64 -8.80
C PHE A 34 -34.13 42.18 -7.94
N ASN A 35 -33.09 43.01 -7.83
CA ASN A 35 -31.91 42.69 -7.03
C ASN A 35 -32.22 42.61 -5.54
N LEU A 36 -33.09 43.48 -5.03
CA LEU A 36 -33.53 43.46 -3.63
C LEU A 36 -34.36 42.20 -3.34
N TYR A 37 -35.33 41.90 -4.19
CA TYR A 37 -36.13 40.68 -4.13
C TYR A 37 -35.27 39.42 -4.16
N LYS A 38 -34.29 39.38 -5.08
CA LYS A 38 -33.34 38.27 -5.21
C LYS A 38 -32.50 38.10 -3.95
N THR A 39 -32.00 39.19 -3.38
CA THR A 39 -31.15 39.15 -2.18
C THR A 39 -31.91 38.60 -0.97
N ILE A 40 -33.15 39.06 -0.76
CA ILE A 40 -33.99 38.61 0.37
C ILE A 40 -34.41 37.15 0.20
N ASN A 41 -34.79 36.74 -1.01
CA ASN A 41 -35.13 35.33 -1.26
C ASN A 41 -33.94 34.40 -1.05
N HIS A 42 -32.74 34.77 -1.52
CA HIS A 42 -31.55 33.97 -1.26
C HIS A 42 -31.30 33.85 0.23
N LYS A 43 -31.34 34.97 0.97
CA LYS A 43 -31.17 34.97 2.42
C LYS A 43 -32.19 34.05 3.11
N MET A 44 -33.47 34.12 2.75
CA MET A 44 -34.51 33.26 3.32
C MET A 44 -34.32 31.78 3.00
N ILE A 45 -33.92 31.44 1.76
CA ILE A 45 -33.62 30.06 1.39
C ILE A 45 -32.46 29.53 2.25
N TYR A 46 -31.44 30.35 2.50
CA TYR A 46 -30.32 29.98 3.36
C TYR A 46 -30.72 29.84 4.83
N ASP A 47 -31.45 30.81 5.39
CA ASP A 47 -31.93 30.74 6.78
C ASP A 47 -32.81 29.50 6.99
N PHE A 48 -33.61 29.13 5.98
CA PHE A 48 -34.41 27.91 5.99
C PHE A 48 -33.54 26.64 5.91
N GLN A 49 -32.51 26.62 5.07
CA GLN A 49 -31.54 25.52 5.00
C GLN A 49 -30.79 25.33 6.32
N ILE A 50 -30.35 26.41 6.96
CA ILE A 50 -29.69 26.38 8.28
C ILE A 50 -30.64 25.76 9.32
N THR A 51 -31.90 26.18 9.32
CA THR A 51 -32.92 25.67 10.26
C THR A 51 -33.21 24.18 10.04
N LEU A 52 -33.21 23.71 8.79
CA LEU A 52 -33.38 22.29 8.46
C LEU A 52 -32.16 21.44 8.87
N CYS A 53 -30.95 21.97 8.71
CA CYS A 53 -29.71 21.30 9.14
C CYS A 53 -29.54 21.25 10.65
N GLN A 54 -30.12 22.20 11.41
CA GLN A 54 -30.10 22.16 12.88
C GLN A 54 -31.02 21.09 13.48
N ASN A 55 -32.09 20.70 12.77
CA ASN A 55 -33.10 19.74 13.26
C ASN A 55 -32.89 18.29 12.78
N ASN A 56 -31.96 18.04 11.85
CA ASN A 56 -31.62 16.69 11.39
C ASN A 56 -30.11 16.46 11.53
N SER A 57 -29.71 15.31 12.06
CA SER A 57 -28.31 14.87 12.21
C SER A 57 -27.62 14.58 10.87
N PHE A 58 -27.58 15.56 9.97
CA PHE A 58 -26.65 15.57 8.85
C PHE A 58 -25.35 16.25 9.31
N PRO A 59 -24.17 15.72 8.93
CA PRO A 59 -22.92 16.42 9.19
C PRO A 59 -23.00 17.81 8.53
N ALA A 60 -22.56 18.83 9.26
CA ALA A 60 -22.53 20.24 8.84
C ALA A 60 -21.51 20.50 7.71
N GLU A 61 -21.48 19.64 6.69
CA GLU A 61 -20.73 19.85 5.47
C GLU A 61 -21.61 20.70 4.54
N GLN A 62 -21.11 21.90 4.23
CA GLN A 62 -21.60 22.81 3.18
C GLN A 62 -22.73 23.79 3.51
N VAL A 63 -22.61 24.55 4.61
CA VAL A 63 -23.11 25.94 4.56
C VAL A 63 -21.99 26.78 3.94
N LYS A 64 -22.14 27.15 2.66
CA LYS A 64 -21.21 28.10 2.01
C LYS A 64 -21.33 29.46 2.70
N ASP A 65 -20.34 29.78 3.53
CA ASP A 65 -20.22 31.10 4.12
C ASP A 65 -19.80 32.08 3.02
N TYR A 66 -20.80 32.79 2.47
CA TYR A 66 -20.59 33.79 1.42
C TYR A 66 -19.65 34.91 1.87
N ASP A 67 -19.60 35.21 3.17
CA ASP A 67 -18.66 36.19 3.70
C ASP A 67 -17.24 35.66 3.65
N LEU A 68 -17.03 34.38 4.01
CA LEU A 68 -15.74 33.71 3.93
C LEU A 68 -15.16 33.68 2.50
N GLU A 69 -16.00 33.35 1.51
CA GLU A 69 -15.59 33.34 0.10
C GLU A 69 -15.22 34.76 -0.38
N ASN A 70 -16.01 35.78 -0.02
CA ASN A 70 -15.71 37.17 -0.36
C ASN A 70 -14.43 37.68 0.32
N GLN A 71 -14.18 37.28 1.57
CA GLN A 71 -12.94 37.58 2.29
C GLN A 71 -11.73 36.95 1.58
N LEU A 72 -11.81 35.67 1.20
CA LEU A 72 -10.76 34.98 0.45
C LEU A 72 -10.47 35.68 -0.88
N LYS A 73 -11.51 35.99 -1.66
CA LYS A 73 -11.39 36.71 -2.94
C LYS A 73 -10.71 38.07 -2.77
N SER A 74 -11.15 38.85 -1.77
CA SER A 74 -10.58 40.16 -1.45
C SER A 74 -9.10 40.08 -1.06
N LYS A 75 -8.71 39.05 -0.29
CA LYS A 75 -7.31 38.81 0.09
C LYS A 75 -6.48 38.37 -1.13
N LEU A 76 -6.99 37.47 -1.98
CA LEU A 76 -6.29 36.99 -3.18
C LEU A 76 -6.00 38.10 -4.18
N SER A 77 -6.97 39.00 -4.44
CA SER A 77 -6.79 40.15 -5.34
C SER A 77 -5.69 41.12 -4.90
N LYS A 78 -5.31 41.13 -3.61
CA LYS A 78 -4.29 42.04 -3.04
C LYS A 78 -2.88 41.44 -2.99
N ILE A 79 -2.73 40.15 -3.26
CA ILE A 79 -1.48 39.41 -3.01
C ILE A 79 -0.55 39.36 -4.22
N GLY A 80 -1.08 39.43 -5.44
CA GLY A 80 -0.30 39.35 -6.68
C GLY A 80 0.57 38.09 -6.73
N LYS A 81 1.84 38.21 -7.15
CA LYS A 81 2.80 37.10 -7.30
C LYS A 81 3.57 36.74 -6.02
N ASN A 82 3.12 37.19 -4.85
CA ASN A 82 3.82 36.87 -3.59
C ASN A 82 3.48 35.45 -3.10
N PHE A 83 4.30 34.48 -3.48
CA PHE A 83 4.12 33.08 -3.12
C PHE A 83 4.03 32.83 -1.61
N SER A 84 4.77 33.56 -0.78
CA SER A 84 4.70 33.39 0.69
C SER A 84 3.31 33.71 1.24
N LYS A 85 2.69 34.79 0.76
CA LYS A 85 1.31 35.16 1.14
C LYS A 85 0.27 34.17 0.57
N ILE A 86 0.50 33.63 -0.62
CA ILE A 86 -0.36 32.58 -1.19
C ILE A 86 -0.33 31.33 -0.31
N TYR A 87 0.85 30.90 0.15
CA TYR A 87 0.95 29.76 1.07
C TYR A 87 0.22 30.02 2.39
N GLY A 88 0.33 31.22 2.97
CA GLY A 88 -0.39 31.58 4.20
C GLY A 88 -1.91 31.59 4.03
N LEU A 89 -2.42 32.05 2.88
CA LEU A 89 -3.85 31.97 2.58
C LEU A 89 -4.32 30.53 2.39
N ILE A 90 -3.53 29.70 1.74
CA ILE A 90 -3.87 28.28 1.61
C ILE A 90 -3.98 27.68 3.00
N ASP A 91 -3.00 27.91 3.89
CA ASP A 91 -3.05 27.38 5.26
C ASP A 91 -4.28 27.89 6.05
N GLU A 92 -4.73 29.12 5.84
CA GLU A 92 -5.92 29.69 6.49
C GLU A 92 -7.24 29.08 5.97
N TYR A 93 -7.34 28.81 4.66
CA TYR A 93 -8.61 28.45 4.02
C TYR A 93 -8.72 26.98 3.58
N ILE A 94 -7.66 26.17 3.69
CA ILE A 94 -7.61 24.78 3.22
C ILE A 94 -8.67 23.86 3.83
N ASP A 95 -9.14 24.17 5.04
CA ASP A 95 -10.14 23.40 5.76
C ASP A 95 -11.59 23.71 5.34
N HIS A 96 -11.80 24.74 4.51
CA HIS A 96 -13.12 25.26 4.17
C HIS A 96 -13.61 24.89 2.77
N TYR A 97 -12.71 24.41 1.91
CA TYR A 97 -12.99 24.11 0.51
C TYR A 97 -12.46 22.73 0.16
N ASP A 98 -13.15 22.03 -0.74
CA ASP A 98 -12.57 20.84 -1.34
C ASP A 98 -11.39 21.21 -2.27
N TYR A 99 -10.58 20.20 -2.64
CA TYR A 99 -9.39 20.45 -3.44
C TYR A 99 -9.69 21.11 -4.80
N GLN A 100 -10.78 20.70 -5.47
CA GLN A 100 -11.11 21.20 -6.81
C GLN A 100 -11.68 22.60 -6.72
N GLU A 101 -12.62 22.83 -5.79
CA GLU A 101 -13.21 24.13 -5.50
C GLU A 101 -12.13 25.14 -5.12
N PHE A 102 -11.19 24.77 -4.24
CA PHE A 102 -10.13 25.68 -3.86
C PHE A 102 -9.17 25.98 -5.02
N LEU A 103 -8.87 24.97 -5.85
CA LEU A 103 -8.03 25.15 -7.03
C LEU A 103 -8.68 26.11 -8.04
N GLU A 104 -9.98 25.98 -8.27
CA GLU A 104 -10.74 26.86 -9.15
C GLU A 104 -10.71 28.30 -8.65
N ILE A 105 -11.01 28.53 -7.37
CA ILE A 105 -10.97 29.86 -6.75
C ILE A 105 -9.56 30.48 -6.89
N LEU A 106 -8.51 29.71 -6.58
CA LEU A 106 -7.14 30.19 -6.70
C LEU A 106 -6.76 30.51 -8.16
N CYS A 107 -7.15 29.68 -9.12
CA CYS A 107 -6.85 29.92 -10.54
C CYS A 107 -7.60 31.12 -11.12
N MET A 108 -8.84 31.36 -10.69
CA MET A 108 -9.63 32.52 -11.13
C MET A 108 -9.05 33.84 -10.61
N HIS A 109 -8.52 33.85 -9.38
CA HIS A 109 -8.08 35.09 -8.72
C HIS A 109 -6.55 35.32 -8.76
N LEU A 110 -5.77 34.34 -9.21
CA LEU A 110 -4.32 34.44 -9.42
C LEU A 110 -3.96 34.26 -10.92
N ASP A 111 -4.70 34.93 -11.80
CA ASP A 111 -4.56 34.92 -13.26
C ASP A 111 -3.12 35.18 -13.76
N THR A 112 -2.34 35.95 -13.02
CA THR A 112 -0.94 36.25 -13.33
C THR A 112 0.04 35.08 -13.12
N ILE A 113 -0.40 33.98 -12.48
CA ILE A 113 0.39 32.78 -12.20
C ILE A 113 -0.16 31.63 -13.06
N PRO A 114 0.69 30.87 -13.77
CA PRO A 114 0.23 29.71 -14.53
C PRO A 114 -0.53 28.73 -13.64
N SER A 115 -1.71 28.28 -14.07
CA SER A 115 -2.58 27.36 -13.32
C SER A 115 -1.85 26.07 -12.90
N SER A 116 -0.90 25.60 -13.72
CA SER A 116 -0.05 24.45 -13.40
C SER A 116 0.85 24.68 -12.18
N LYS A 117 1.29 25.91 -11.91
CA LYS A 117 2.05 26.27 -10.70
C LYS A 117 1.12 26.35 -9.49
N ILE A 118 -0.07 26.93 -9.64
CA ILE A 118 -1.09 27.01 -8.57
C ILE A 118 -1.49 25.60 -8.12
N ALA A 119 -1.78 24.71 -9.07
CA ALA A 119 -2.10 23.31 -8.79
C ALA A 119 -0.97 22.59 -8.03
N LYS A 120 0.29 22.83 -8.40
CA LYS A 120 1.44 22.26 -7.68
C LYS A 120 1.53 22.79 -6.24
N ILE A 121 1.37 24.09 -6.04
CA ILE A 121 1.39 24.72 -4.71
C ILE A 121 0.30 24.13 -3.82
N LEU A 122 -0.94 24.07 -4.32
CA LEU A 122 -2.07 23.53 -3.59
C LEU A 122 -1.86 22.06 -3.25
N LYS A 123 -1.40 21.26 -4.23
CA LYS A 123 -1.10 19.84 -4.03
C LYS A 123 -0.04 19.61 -2.94
N VAL A 124 1.02 20.41 -2.91
CA VAL A 124 2.05 20.34 -1.86
C VAL A 124 1.45 20.64 -0.50
N LYS A 125 0.60 21.67 -0.39
CA LYS A 125 -0.05 22.03 0.88
C LYS A 125 -1.05 20.99 1.37
N TYR A 126 -1.86 20.45 0.48
CA TYR A 126 -2.75 19.32 0.79
C TYR A 126 -1.96 18.11 1.30
N ARG A 127 -0.86 17.74 0.61
CA ARG A 127 0.01 16.63 1.05
C ARG A 127 0.63 16.89 2.42
N GLN A 128 1.06 18.12 2.68
CA GLN A 128 1.59 18.51 3.99
C GLN A 128 0.51 18.37 5.08
N LEU A 129 -0.71 18.84 4.82
CA LEU A 129 -1.81 18.74 5.77
C LEU A 129 -2.23 17.29 6.03
N GLN A 130 -2.31 16.46 4.99
CA GLN A 130 -2.55 15.02 5.10
C GLN A 130 -1.54 14.37 6.05
N GLN A 131 -0.26 14.65 5.85
CA GLN A 131 0.81 14.10 6.69
C GLN A 131 0.70 14.56 8.14
N VAL A 132 0.43 15.85 8.37
CA VAL A 132 0.23 16.41 9.72
C VAL A 132 -0.94 15.73 10.43
N TRP A 133 -2.06 15.49 9.73
CA TRP A 133 -3.20 14.78 10.33
C TRP A 133 -2.88 13.32 10.64
N LEU A 134 -2.23 12.61 9.71
CA LEU A 134 -1.83 11.22 9.92
C LEU A 134 -0.90 11.08 11.13
N GLU A 135 0.11 11.93 11.26
CA GLU A 135 1.04 11.93 12.41
C GLU A 135 0.31 12.21 13.73
N LYS A 136 -0.61 13.18 13.73
CA LYS A 136 -1.42 13.49 14.90
C LYS A 136 -2.33 12.33 15.32
N ILE A 137 -2.96 11.66 14.35
CA ILE A 137 -3.79 10.48 14.59
C ILE A 137 -2.93 9.34 15.14
N GLU A 138 -1.76 9.09 14.55
CA GLU A 138 -0.83 8.06 15.00
C GLU A 138 -0.38 8.29 16.44
N GLN A 139 -0.03 9.52 16.80
CA GLN A 139 0.32 9.89 18.18
C GLN A 139 -0.83 9.60 19.16
N ARG A 140 -2.08 9.92 18.79
CA ARG A 140 -3.25 9.68 19.65
C ARG A 140 -3.54 8.19 19.82
N PHE A 141 -3.31 7.40 18.79
CA PHE A 141 -3.53 5.94 18.81
C PHE A 141 -2.34 5.13 19.33
N GLN A 142 -1.30 5.78 19.88
CA GLN A 142 -0.15 5.05 20.45
C GLN A 142 -0.52 4.07 21.57
N VAL A 143 -1.59 4.36 22.32
CA VAL A 143 -2.08 3.54 23.43
C VAL A 143 -2.75 2.23 22.99
N LEU A 144 -3.06 2.08 21.70
CA LEU A 144 -3.68 0.88 21.16
C LEU A 144 -2.64 -0.26 21.05
N PRO A 145 -3.06 -1.53 21.16
CA PRO A 145 -2.20 -2.67 20.86
C PRO A 145 -1.56 -2.55 19.49
N ILE A 146 -0.27 -2.87 19.37
CA ILE A 146 0.50 -2.63 18.15
C ILE A 146 -0.07 -3.38 16.94
N GLU A 147 -0.61 -4.58 17.17
CA GLU A 147 -1.26 -5.42 16.17
C GLU A 147 -2.50 -4.76 15.58
N GLU A 148 -3.26 -3.99 16.38
CA GLU A 148 -4.44 -3.24 15.93
C GLU A 148 -4.07 -1.86 15.38
N ARG A 149 -3.08 -1.21 15.99
CA ARG A 149 -2.63 0.14 15.63
C ARG A 149 -2.08 0.19 14.21
N ILE A 150 -1.18 -0.72 13.84
CA ILE A 150 -0.53 -0.67 12.52
C ILE A 150 -1.53 -0.81 11.35
N PRO A 151 -2.43 -1.81 11.34
CA PRO A 151 -3.48 -1.90 10.32
C PRO A 151 -4.40 -0.68 10.30
N LEU A 152 -4.74 -0.12 11.47
CA LEU A 152 -5.59 1.05 11.58
C LEU A 152 -4.92 2.29 10.96
N ILE A 153 -3.63 2.53 11.26
CA ILE A 153 -2.89 3.63 10.64
C ILE A 153 -2.73 3.42 9.13
N ARG A 154 -2.41 2.20 8.67
CA ARG A 154 -2.38 1.89 7.23
C ARG A 154 -3.71 2.12 6.53
N TYR A 155 -4.82 1.88 7.22
CA TYR A 155 -6.15 2.20 6.69
C TYR A 155 -6.29 3.71 6.44
N TYR A 156 -5.87 4.56 7.38
CA TYR A 156 -5.91 6.02 7.19
C TYR A 156 -4.92 6.50 6.14
N GLU A 157 -3.72 5.93 6.05
CA GLU A 157 -2.74 6.24 4.99
C GLU A 157 -3.29 5.95 3.59
N LYS A 158 -4.01 4.83 3.43
CA LYS A 158 -4.66 4.46 2.16
C LYS A 158 -5.81 5.42 1.81
N ASN A 159 -6.47 5.99 2.81
CA ASN A 159 -7.59 6.91 2.66
C ASN A 159 -7.19 8.38 2.90
N GLN A 160 -5.90 8.72 2.78
CA GLN A 160 -5.38 10.04 3.13
C GLN A 160 -5.98 11.19 2.30
N ASP A 161 -6.51 10.89 1.11
CA ASP A 161 -7.16 11.88 0.25
C ASP A 161 -8.49 12.38 0.84
N ASN A 162 -9.07 11.67 1.82
CA ASN A 162 -10.25 12.10 2.54
C ASN A 162 -9.89 12.92 3.79
N LEU A 163 -9.56 14.20 3.58
CA LEU A 163 -9.21 15.13 4.66
C LEU A 163 -10.32 15.31 5.71
N ALA A 164 -11.58 15.30 5.29
CA ALA A 164 -12.71 15.44 6.21
C ALA A 164 -12.75 14.28 7.22
N VAL A 165 -12.52 13.05 6.75
CA VAL A 165 -12.44 11.87 7.63
C VAL A 165 -11.23 11.95 8.56
N LEU A 166 -10.04 12.32 8.06
CA LEU A 166 -8.84 12.46 8.91
C LEU A 166 -9.06 13.51 10.01
N LYS A 167 -9.59 14.68 9.65
CA LYS A 167 -9.88 15.77 10.59
C LYS A 167 -10.91 15.33 11.64
N ARG A 168 -12.02 14.73 11.21
CA ARG A 168 -13.06 14.21 12.12
C ARG A 168 -12.50 13.20 13.11
N VAL A 169 -11.74 12.22 12.63
CA VAL A 169 -11.13 11.19 13.49
C VAL A 169 -10.16 11.84 14.47
N TYR A 170 -9.36 12.81 14.02
CA TYR A 170 -8.49 13.54 14.93
C TYR A 170 -9.28 14.33 15.98
N ASP A 171 -10.34 15.02 15.60
CA ASP A 171 -11.16 15.80 16.52
C ASP A 171 -11.86 14.91 17.55
N GLU A 172 -12.41 13.76 17.14
CA GLU A 172 -12.94 12.73 18.04
C GLU A 172 -11.84 12.17 18.97
N SER A 173 -10.63 11.96 18.45
CA SER A 173 -9.49 11.44 19.22
C SER A 173 -8.96 12.40 20.32
N LYS A 174 -9.43 13.66 20.33
CA LYS A 174 -9.12 14.60 21.43
C LYS A 174 -9.88 14.25 22.70
N ASP A 175 -11.02 13.57 22.59
CA ASP A 175 -11.79 13.11 23.75
C ASP A 175 -11.14 11.84 24.34
N PRO A 176 -10.68 11.87 25.61
CA PRO A 176 -10.13 10.69 26.27
C PRO A 176 -11.11 9.52 26.34
N ALA A 177 -12.43 9.78 26.46
CA ALA A 177 -13.43 8.73 26.53
C ALA A 177 -13.55 7.95 25.21
N TYR A 178 -13.42 8.67 24.09
CA TYR A 178 -13.37 8.07 22.76
C TYR A 178 -12.14 7.15 22.59
N ILE A 179 -10.95 7.63 23.00
CA ILE A 179 -9.71 6.84 22.93
C ILE A 179 -9.81 5.57 23.79
N GLU A 180 -10.31 5.69 25.02
CA GLU A 180 -10.44 4.53 25.91
C GLU A 180 -11.46 3.51 25.37
N LYS A 181 -12.56 3.99 24.75
CA LYS A 181 -13.51 3.12 24.07
C LYS A 181 -12.86 2.34 22.92
N ILE A 182 -12.10 3.01 22.05
CA ILE A 182 -11.40 2.35 20.95
C ILE A 182 -10.39 1.35 21.50
N LYS A 183 -9.60 1.74 22.49
CA LYS A 183 -8.63 0.86 23.15
C LYS A 183 -9.28 -0.43 23.64
N LYS A 184 -10.37 -0.33 24.39
CA LYS A 184 -11.11 -1.50 24.88
C LYS A 184 -11.63 -2.39 23.75
N ILE A 185 -12.14 -1.81 22.66
CA ILE A 185 -12.58 -2.57 21.49
C ILE A 185 -11.41 -3.30 20.84
N SER A 186 -10.27 -2.61 20.66
CA SER A 186 -9.06 -3.18 20.10
C SER A 186 -8.50 -4.32 20.94
N GLU A 187 -8.45 -4.17 22.26
CA GLU A 187 -8.01 -5.22 23.20
C GLU A 187 -8.92 -6.45 23.12
N VAL A 188 -10.24 -6.26 23.19
CA VAL A 188 -11.20 -7.37 23.09
C VAL A 188 -11.09 -8.08 21.73
N LYS A 189 -10.99 -7.33 20.63
CA LYS A 189 -10.83 -7.92 19.29
C LYS A 189 -9.56 -8.75 19.20
N LEU A 190 -8.44 -8.20 19.68
CA LEU A 190 -7.16 -8.88 19.68
C LEU A 190 -7.20 -10.15 20.55
N ASP A 191 -7.79 -10.08 21.73
CA ASP A 191 -7.95 -11.22 22.64
C ASP A 191 -8.82 -12.31 22.01
N VAL A 192 -9.92 -11.96 21.34
CA VAL A 192 -10.77 -12.92 20.66
C VAL A 192 -10.00 -13.67 19.58
N ILE A 193 -9.21 -12.97 18.76
CA ILE A 193 -8.42 -13.62 17.71
C ILE A 193 -7.31 -14.47 18.32
N LYS A 194 -6.60 -13.96 19.34
CA LYS A 194 -5.53 -14.70 20.03
C LYS A 194 -6.04 -15.99 20.67
N VAL A 195 -7.20 -15.97 21.32
CA VAL A 195 -7.72 -17.12 22.07
C VAL A 195 -8.45 -18.10 21.17
N PHE A 196 -9.33 -17.62 20.28
CA PHE A 196 -10.24 -18.49 19.52
C PHE A 196 -9.75 -18.78 18.11
N MET A 197 -8.88 -17.94 17.53
CA MET A 197 -8.42 -18.06 16.14
C MET A 197 -6.91 -17.79 15.98
N PRO A 198 -6.04 -18.42 16.80
CA PRO A 198 -4.60 -18.11 16.80
C PRO A 198 -3.94 -18.38 15.44
N SER A 199 -4.44 -19.35 14.67
CA SER A 199 -3.96 -19.65 13.31
C SER A 199 -4.22 -18.53 12.31
N LEU A 200 -5.20 -17.66 12.58
CA LEU A 200 -5.57 -16.54 11.72
C LEU A 200 -4.92 -15.21 12.16
N MET A 201 -4.08 -15.21 13.19
CA MET A 201 -3.41 -14.00 13.67
C MET A 201 -2.61 -13.31 12.57
N GLU A 202 -1.76 -14.06 11.86
CA GLU A 202 -0.92 -13.49 10.80
C GLU A 202 -1.74 -12.94 9.64
N GLU A 203 -2.84 -13.61 9.29
CA GLU A 203 -3.73 -13.16 8.22
C GLU A 203 -4.49 -11.90 8.60
N ASN A 204 -5.11 -11.86 9.79
CA ASN A 204 -5.87 -10.71 10.28
C ASN A 204 -4.98 -9.48 10.53
N TYR A 205 -3.73 -9.69 10.92
CA TYR A 205 -2.77 -8.63 11.23
C TYR A 205 -1.60 -8.60 10.26
N LYS A 206 -1.84 -8.91 8.98
CA LYS A 206 -0.80 -8.99 7.94
C LYS A 206 0.09 -7.76 7.90
N ALA A 207 -0.50 -6.57 8.00
CA ALA A 207 0.24 -5.31 7.99
C ALA A 207 1.28 -5.18 9.12
N TYR A 208 0.98 -5.76 10.28
CA TYR A 208 1.89 -5.85 11.41
C TYR A 208 2.95 -6.92 11.17
N TYR A 209 2.54 -8.16 10.87
CA TYR A 209 3.44 -9.29 10.73
C TYR A 209 4.44 -9.15 9.56
N ASP A 210 4.03 -8.51 8.45
CA ASP A 210 4.89 -8.26 7.28
C ASP A 210 6.14 -7.41 7.58
N GLU A 211 6.13 -6.65 8.68
CA GLU A 211 7.25 -5.82 9.13
C GLU A 211 7.88 -6.29 10.45
N THR A 212 7.47 -7.46 10.95
CA THR A 212 8.11 -8.02 12.16
C THR A 212 9.57 -8.41 11.88
N PRO A 213 10.49 -8.19 12.83
CA PRO A 213 11.88 -8.60 12.69
C PRO A 213 12.03 -10.08 12.34
N GLU A 214 11.24 -10.96 12.98
CA GLU A 214 11.25 -12.41 12.71
C GLU A 214 11.01 -12.71 11.22
N LYS A 215 9.96 -12.12 10.64
CA LYS A 215 9.62 -12.37 9.23
C LYS A 215 10.65 -11.77 8.29
N LEU A 216 11.14 -10.55 8.56
CA LEU A 216 12.14 -9.89 7.73
C LEU A 216 13.50 -10.61 7.76
N GLU A 217 13.92 -11.14 8.90
CA GLU A 217 15.12 -11.96 9.03
C GLU A 217 14.98 -13.27 8.26
N LEU A 218 13.85 -13.96 8.39
CA LEU A 218 13.57 -15.20 7.68
C LEU A 218 13.59 -15.00 6.15
N ILE A 219 12.99 -13.92 5.65
CA ILE A 219 13.08 -13.54 4.23
C ILE A 219 14.54 -13.31 3.82
N SER A 220 15.32 -12.61 4.65
CA SER A 220 16.73 -12.34 4.36
C SER A 220 17.57 -13.62 4.31
N ARG A 221 17.32 -14.59 5.20
CA ARG A 221 17.99 -15.90 5.18
C ARG A 221 17.65 -16.68 3.91
N ILE A 222 16.38 -16.73 3.51
CA ILE A 222 15.96 -17.40 2.27
C ILE A 222 16.64 -16.77 1.05
N LEU A 223 16.66 -15.44 0.95
CA LEU A 223 17.33 -14.73 -0.16
C LEU A 223 18.85 -14.96 -0.18
N ALA A 224 19.48 -15.18 0.97
CA ALA A 224 20.89 -15.55 1.05
C ALA A 224 21.17 -16.99 0.59
N LEU A 225 20.18 -17.89 0.73
CA LEU A 225 20.27 -19.29 0.34
C LEU A 225 19.94 -19.54 -1.13
N THR A 226 19.11 -18.68 -1.75
CA THR A 226 18.68 -18.83 -3.14
C THR A 226 18.30 -17.49 -3.79
N ASN A 227 18.54 -17.38 -5.11
CA ASN A 227 18.09 -16.26 -5.94
C ASN A 227 16.76 -16.56 -6.67
N ALA A 228 16.10 -17.69 -6.38
CA ALA A 228 14.91 -18.13 -7.09
C ALA A 228 13.65 -17.31 -6.78
N TYR A 229 13.62 -16.59 -5.66
CA TYR A 229 12.43 -15.87 -5.19
C TYR A 229 12.68 -14.38 -5.05
N SER A 230 11.67 -13.57 -5.36
CA SER A 230 11.71 -12.12 -5.10
C SER A 230 11.32 -11.81 -3.66
N LYS A 231 11.89 -10.73 -3.09
CA LYS A 231 11.52 -10.23 -1.75
C LYS A 231 10.01 -9.95 -1.62
N LYS A 232 9.37 -9.47 -2.69
CA LYS A 232 7.93 -9.16 -2.70
C LYS A 232 7.10 -10.43 -2.51
N TYR A 233 7.40 -11.48 -3.27
CA TYR A 233 6.72 -12.77 -3.15
C TYR A 233 6.88 -13.35 -1.73
N LEU A 234 8.09 -13.31 -1.17
CA LEU A 234 8.35 -13.83 0.17
C LEU A 234 7.60 -13.06 1.28
N LYS A 235 7.36 -11.75 1.12
CA LYS A 235 6.52 -10.97 2.05
C LYS A 235 5.03 -11.40 2.03
N GLU A 236 4.55 -11.99 0.93
CA GLU A 236 3.16 -12.45 0.84
C GLU A 236 2.92 -13.75 1.60
N LEU A 237 3.95 -14.59 1.74
CA LEU A 237 3.89 -15.85 2.47
C LEU A 237 3.77 -15.64 3.98
N SER A 238 3.16 -16.62 4.67
CA SER A 238 3.14 -16.65 6.13
C SER A 238 4.49 -17.06 6.70
N ILE A 239 4.79 -16.70 7.96
CA ILE A 239 6.02 -17.09 8.66
C ILE A 239 6.19 -18.61 8.63
N SER A 240 5.12 -19.37 8.87
CA SER A 240 5.16 -20.84 8.83
C SER A 240 5.53 -21.36 7.43
N LYS A 241 4.97 -20.78 6.37
CA LYS A 241 5.31 -21.16 4.98
C LYS A 241 6.75 -20.81 4.64
N LEU A 242 7.24 -19.68 5.13
CA LEU A 242 8.63 -19.27 4.95
C LEU A 242 9.61 -20.21 5.67
N LYS A 243 9.28 -20.69 6.88
CA LYS A 243 10.11 -21.67 7.61
C LYS A 243 10.21 -22.99 6.84
N ILE A 244 9.07 -23.49 6.34
CA ILE A 244 9.04 -24.69 5.49
C ILE A 244 9.90 -24.50 4.24
N LEU A 245 9.78 -23.35 3.58
CA LEU A 245 10.56 -23.03 2.39
C LEU A 245 12.07 -22.95 2.69
N GLU A 246 12.46 -22.32 3.80
CA GLU A 246 13.86 -22.26 4.26
C GLU A 246 14.43 -23.68 4.45
N ASP A 247 13.72 -24.56 5.15
CA ASP A 247 14.15 -25.94 5.39
C ASP A 247 14.27 -26.74 4.09
N GLU A 248 13.32 -26.58 3.16
CA GLU A 248 13.37 -27.22 1.85
C GLU A 248 14.60 -26.79 1.04
N ILE A 249 14.90 -25.49 1.00
CA ILE A 249 16.08 -24.95 0.31
C ILE A 249 17.36 -25.45 0.97
N ILE A 250 17.45 -25.46 2.31
CA ILE A 250 18.62 -25.98 3.02
C ILE A 250 18.84 -27.46 2.68
N ARG A 251 17.78 -28.26 2.64
CA ARG A 251 17.86 -29.68 2.29
C ARG A 251 18.33 -29.86 0.84
N GLN A 252 17.77 -29.10 -0.10
CA GLN A 252 18.19 -29.12 -1.51
C GLN A 252 19.66 -28.72 -1.66
N ASN A 253 20.09 -27.61 -1.07
CA ASN A 253 21.48 -27.15 -1.11
C ASN A 253 22.46 -28.17 -0.52
N LYS A 254 22.08 -28.86 0.57
CA LYS A 254 22.89 -29.95 1.14
C LYS A 254 23.00 -31.13 0.18
N GLN A 255 21.89 -31.53 -0.43
CA GLN A 255 21.87 -32.62 -1.41
C GLN A 255 22.74 -32.27 -2.63
N GLU A 256 22.56 -31.09 -3.21
CA GLU A 256 23.36 -30.62 -4.35
C GLU A 256 24.86 -30.54 -4.02
N ALA A 257 25.22 -30.10 -2.82
CA ALA A 257 26.61 -30.06 -2.37
C ALA A 257 27.20 -31.48 -2.22
N GLN A 258 26.42 -32.44 -1.74
CA GLN A 258 26.83 -33.84 -1.67
C GLN A 258 26.97 -34.44 -3.08
N ASP A 259 25.99 -34.22 -3.95
CA ASP A 259 26.00 -34.69 -5.34
C ASP A 259 27.20 -34.13 -6.11
N LYS A 260 27.50 -32.84 -5.94
CA LYS A 260 28.68 -32.20 -6.55
C LYS A 260 29.98 -32.79 -6.02
N LYS A 261 30.07 -33.11 -4.72
CA LYS A 261 31.25 -33.77 -4.13
C LYS A 261 31.44 -35.17 -4.71
N LEU A 262 30.37 -35.96 -4.79
CA LEU A 262 30.39 -37.31 -5.37
C LEU A 262 30.78 -37.25 -6.84
N PHE A 263 30.18 -36.35 -7.62
CA PHE A 263 30.53 -36.13 -9.01
C PHE A 263 32.02 -35.80 -9.18
N GLN A 264 32.56 -34.87 -8.37
CA GLN A 264 33.98 -34.52 -8.41
C GLN A 264 34.90 -35.66 -7.96
N LYS A 265 34.51 -36.44 -6.94
CA LYS A 265 35.24 -37.62 -6.44
C LYS A 265 35.41 -38.63 -7.58
N TYR A 266 34.30 -39.04 -8.20
CA TYR A 266 34.32 -40.09 -9.21
C TYR A 266 34.89 -39.62 -10.55
N THR A 267 34.63 -38.40 -11.00
CA THR A 267 35.27 -37.88 -12.21
C THR A 267 36.80 -37.82 -12.08
N LYS A 268 37.33 -37.44 -10.90
CA LYS A 268 38.78 -37.49 -10.62
C LYS A 268 39.30 -38.92 -10.52
N ALA A 269 38.60 -39.81 -9.82
CA ALA A 269 39.02 -41.21 -9.66
C ALA A 269 39.07 -41.93 -11.02
N PHE A 270 38.04 -41.77 -11.85
CA PHE A 270 38.03 -42.32 -13.20
C PHE A 270 39.14 -41.73 -14.07
N SER A 271 39.35 -40.42 -14.04
CA SER A 271 40.42 -39.79 -14.82
C SER A 271 41.81 -40.29 -14.43
N LYS A 272 42.07 -40.50 -13.13
CA LYS A 272 43.34 -41.06 -12.62
C LYS A 272 43.51 -42.52 -13.02
N SER A 273 42.50 -43.36 -12.78
CA SER A 273 42.55 -44.78 -13.12
C SER A 273 42.68 -45.04 -14.63
N MET A 274 42.14 -44.15 -15.48
CA MET A 274 42.34 -44.20 -16.93
C MET A 274 43.77 -43.87 -17.37
N ALA A 275 44.52 -43.12 -16.58
CA ALA A 275 45.93 -42.78 -16.83
C ALA A 275 46.90 -43.73 -16.10
N SER A 276 46.38 -44.64 -15.28
CA SER A 276 47.17 -45.63 -14.55
C SER A 276 47.62 -46.77 -15.48
N ALA A 277 48.79 -47.33 -15.18
CA ALA A 277 49.30 -48.53 -15.82
C ALA A 277 48.69 -49.83 -15.23
N ASP A 278 47.95 -49.72 -14.12
CA ASP A 278 47.25 -50.84 -13.49
C ASP A 278 45.79 -50.93 -13.97
N ASP A 279 45.48 -51.93 -14.78
CA ASP A 279 44.13 -52.17 -15.30
C ASP A 279 43.10 -52.57 -14.22
N ASN A 280 43.54 -53.05 -13.05
CA ASN A 280 42.64 -53.36 -11.94
C ASN A 280 42.13 -52.10 -11.22
N GLU A 281 42.88 -51.01 -11.28
CA GLU A 281 42.52 -49.75 -10.61
C GLU A 281 41.23 -49.16 -11.21
N PHE A 282 41.07 -49.22 -12.54
CA PHE A 282 39.84 -48.79 -13.22
C PHE A 282 38.64 -49.65 -12.83
N SER A 283 38.85 -50.97 -12.73
CA SER A 283 37.79 -51.92 -12.36
C SER A 283 37.29 -51.69 -10.93
N LYS A 284 38.21 -51.38 -10.00
CA LYS A 284 37.86 -51.03 -8.62
C LYS A 284 37.01 -49.75 -8.55
N VAL A 285 37.40 -48.70 -9.26
CA VAL A 285 36.65 -47.43 -9.30
C VAL A 285 35.26 -47.62 -9.91
N CYS A 286 35.11 -48.48 -10.94
CA CYS A 286 33.80 -48.83 -11.50
C CYS A 286 32.87 -49.46 -10.46
N ILE A 287 33.38 -50.43 -9.69
CA ILE A 287 32.58 -51.13 -8.67
C ILE A 287 32.19 -50.18 -7.53
N GLU A 288 33.14 -49.38 -7.05
CA GLU A 288 32.89 -48.38 -6.01
C GLU A 288 31.88 -47.31 -6.45
N ALA A 289 31.93 -46.90 -7.73
CA ALA A 289 30.97 -45.94 -8.27
C ALA A 289 29.56 -46.50 -8.38
N VAL A 290 29.41 -47.76 -8.83
CA VAL A 290 28.09 -48.41 -8.93
C VAL A 290 27.48 -48.69 -7.55
N ALA A 291 28.31 -48.92 -6.53
CA ALA A 291 27.84 -49.16 -5.17
C ALA A 291 27.41 -47.88 -4.44
N GLU A 292 28.10 -46.75 -4.67
CA GLU A 292 27.91 -45.50 -3.90
C GLU A 292 26.99 -44.49 -4.62
N LEU A 293 26.90 -44.53 -5.96
CA LEU A 293 26.10 -43.59 -6.74
C LEU A 293 24.72 -44.17 -7.11
N ASN A 294 23.69 -43.34 -7.07
CA ASN A 294 22.41 -43.68 -7.66
C ASN A 294 22.46 -43.64 -9.21
N SER A 295 21.39 -44.10 -9.85
CA SER A 295 21.32 -44.21 -11.32
C SER A 295 21.55 -42.89 -12.06
N GLU A 296 20.97 -41.80 -11.57
CA GLU A 296 21.10 -40.47 -12.20
C GLU A 296 22.51 -39.90 -12.03
N GLN A 297 23.06 -39.98 -10.81
CA GLN A 297 24.42 -39.53 -10.51
C GLN A 297 25.46 -40.31 -11.33
N LEU A 298 25.31 -41.64 -11.43
CA LEU A 298 26.20 -42.49 -12.22
C LEU A 298 26.12 -42.12 -13.70
N GLN A 299 24.91 -41.96 -14.23
CA GLN A 299 24.72 -41.54 -15.62
C GLN A 299 25.37 -40.19 -15.90
N MET A 300 25.25 -39.22 -14.99
CA MET A 300 25.88 -37.90 -15.13
C MET A 300 27.41 -37.99 -15.20
N VAL A 301 28.03 -38.79 -14.30
CA VAL A 301 29.49 -39.03 -14.30
C VAL A 301 29.93 -39.72 -15.59
N VAL A 302 29.23 -40.76 -16.02
CA VAL A 302 29.56 -41.53 -17.22
C VAL A 302 29.42 -40.68 -18.48
N SER A 303 28.32 -39.94 -18.63
CA SER A 303 28.09 -39.05 -19.76
C SER A 303 29.16 -37.96 -19.85
N PHE A 304 29.54 -37.35 -18.73
CA PHE A 304 30.59 -36.34 -18.70
C PHE A 304 31.95 -36.90 -19.14
N LEU A 305 32.33 -38.08 -18.63
CA LEU A 305 33.61 -38.70 -18.96
C LEU A 305 33.64 -39.27 -20.38
N ALA A 306 32.53 -39.82 -20.89
CA ALA A 306 32.40 -40.26 -22.27
C ALA A 306 32.52 -39.09 -23.25
N GLY A 307 31.99 -37.90 -22.90
CA GLY A 307 32.18 -36.68 -23.66
C GLY A 307 33.64 -36.21 -23.73
N LYS A 308 34.44 -36.49 -22.69
CA LYS A 308 35.86 -36.15 -22.63
C LYS A 308 36.79 -37.20 -23.24
N ASN A 309 36.42 -38.47 -23.20
CA ASN A 309 37.24 -39.57 -23.69
C ASN A 309 36.37 -40.62 -24.40
N LYS A 310 36.53 -40.75 -25.72
CA LYS A 310 35.76 -41.69 -26.56
C LYS A 310 35.96 -43.16 -26.18
N PHE A 311 37.08 -43.51 -25.57
CA PHE A 311 37.39 -44.88 -25.15
C PHE A 311 36.83 -45.22 -23.76
N PHE A 312 36.47 -44.21 -22.96
CA PHE A 312 35.97 -44.39 -21.60
C PHE A 312 34.70 -45.24 -21.58
N LEU A 313 33.72 -44.92 -22.43
CA LEU A 313 32.42 -45.60 -22.44
C LEU A 313 32.56 -47.09 -22.77
N ASN A 314 33.44 -47.43 -23.72
CA ASN A 314 33.70 -48.82 -24.09
C ASN A 314 34.43 -49.59 -22.97
N LYS A 315 35.42 -48.97 -22.32
CA LYS A 315 36.12 -49.57 -21.18
C LYS A 315 35.15 -49.78 -19.99
N PHE A 316 34.37 -48.76 -19.65
CA PHE A 316 33.36 -48.81 -18.59
C PHE A 316 32.32 -49.91 -18.82
N ASN A 317 31.71 -49.98 -20.01
CA ASN A 317 30.70 -50.99 -20.33
C ASN A 317 31.26 -52.41 -20.30
N THR A 318 32.49 -52.63 -20.77
CA THR A 318 33.15 -53.93 -20.73
C THR A 318 33.41 -54.36 -19.29
N THR A 319 33.94 -53.47 -18.44
CA THR A 319 34.19 -53.74 -17.02
C THR A 319 32.90 -54.07 -16.25
N ILE A 320 31.82 -53.31 -16.47
CA ILE A 320 30.53 -53.55 -15.80
C ILE A 320 29.88 -54.86 -16.28
N LYS A 321 29.92 -55.17 -17.58
CA LYS A 321 29.41 -56.45 -18.10
C LYS A 321 30.16 -57.64 -17.51
N ASN A 322 31.49 -57.54 -17.42
CA ASN A 322 32.31 -58.58 -16.80
C ASN A 322 31.96 -58.75 -15.32
N TYR A 323 31.76 -57.65 -14.59
CA TYR A 323 31.34 -57.70 -13.18
C TYR A 323 29.94 -58.33 -12.99
N GLN A 324 28.95 -57.95 -13.81
CA GLN A 324 27.60 -58.53 -13.77
C GLN A 324 27.57 -60.02 -14.11
N ASN A 325 28.46 -60.46 -15.01
CA ASN A 325 28.60 -61.89 -15.33
C ASN A 325 29.25 -62.64 -14.16
N ILE A 326 30.27 -62.08 -13.51
CA ILE A 326 30.94 -62.69 -12.34
C ILE A 326 30.03 -62.76 -11.11
N SER A 327 29.23 -61.72 -10.84
CA SER A 327 28.29 -61.71 -9.71
C SER A 327 27.14 -62.70 -9.88
N LYS A 328 26.65 -62.92 -11.12
CA LYS A 328 25.65 -63.96 -11.42
C LYS A 328 26.20 -65.38 -11.22
N ILE A 329 27.47 -65.62 -11.56
CA ILE A 329 28.11 -66.93 -11.37
C ILE A 329 28.27 -67.25 -9.88
N LYS A 330 28.62 -66.27 -9.04
CA LYS A 330 28.78 -66.44 -7.57
C LYS A 330 27.48 -66.60 -6.77
N ILE A 331 26.31 -66.31 -7.35
CA ILE A 331 24.99 -66.48 -6.70
C ILE A 331 24.32 -67.79 -7.14
N SER A 332 24.89 -68.48 -8.14
CA SER A 332 24.36 -69.71 -8.73
C SER A 332 25.15 -70.98 -8.31
N GLU A 333 26.12 -70.83 -7.41
CA GLU A 333 26.75 -71.88 -6.60
C GLU A 333 26.24 -71.74 -5.16
#